data_AF-A0A444U875-F1
#
_entry.id   AF-A0A444U875-F1
#
_cell.length_a   1.000
_cell.length_b   1.000
_cell.length_c   1.000
_cell.angle_alpha   90.00
_cell.angle_beta   90.00
_cell.angle_gamma   90.00
#
_symmetry.space_group_name_H-M   'P 1'
#
loop_
_entity.id
_entity.type
_entity.pdbx_description
1 polymer ?
#
loop_
_entity_poly.entity_id
_entity_poly.type
_entity_poly.pdbx_seq_one_letter_code
_entity_poly.pdbx_strand_id
1 'polypeptide(L)'
;MHSSASKGTSHLFNAHCEVKEDNLKDKELYHSSWQDLVMETRPWEKTTLSENNTQKKETYEKKHLDTFLVQRSPDQKMKIGRLGERMTEYQLPYRNVLPVPIFMPNKVLSVAKDSARAPTPAELKAIMEFEKALSSGVSVGRREISEITKEMPKLIQPIRMDFRASNLMPPRNVLPQFEAILRS
;
A
#
# COMPACT_ATOMS: atom_id res chain seq x y z
N MET A 1 -9.84 -33.95 -31.93
CA MET A 1 -8.58 -34.10 -31.16
C MET A 1 -8.61 -33.07 -30.04
N HIS A 2 -8.92 -33.49 -28.81
CA HIS A 2 -8.95 -32.61 -27.65
C HIS A 2 -7.54 -32.55 -27.07
N SER A 3 -6.82 -31.47 -27.38
CA SER A 3 -5.55 -31.16 -26.73
C SER A 3 -5.87 -30.72 -25.30
N SER A 4 -5.62 -31.60 -24.33
CA SER A 4 -5.62 -31.23 -22.92
C SER A 4 -4.42 -30.32 -22.67
N ALA A 5 -4.66 -29.01 -22.60
CA ALA A 5 -3.66 -28.05 -22.16
C ALA A 5 -3.21 -28.44 -20.75
N SER A 6 -1.99 -28.97 -20.65
CA SER A 6 -1.31 -29.19 -19.38
C SER A 6 -1.13 -27.84 -18.70
N LYS A 7 -2.00 -27.54 -17.72
CA LYS A 7 -1.95 -26.33 -16.89
C LYS A 7 -0.52 -26.08 -16.43
N GLY A 8 0.12 -25.04 -16.97
CA GLY A 8 1.46 -24.65 -16.56
C GLY A 8 1.47 -24.26 -15.07
N THR A 9 2.30 -24.92 -14.28
CA THR A 9 2.45 -24.61 -12.85
C THR A 9 3.23 -23.30 -12.69
N SER A 10 2.68 -22.33 -11.97
CA SER A 10 3.42 -21.12 -11.58
C SER A 10 4.52 -21.47 -10.59
N HIS A 11 5.74 -20.98 -10.80
CA HIS A 11 6.86 -21.19 -9.90
C HIS A 11 7.10 -19.93 -9.06
N LEU A 12 7.23 -20.10 -7.75
CA LEU A 12 7.50 -19.02 -6.80
C LEU A 12 8.86 -19.25 -6.12
N PHE A 13 9.70 -18.23 -6.13
CA PHE A 13 11.00 -18.21 -5.46
C PHE A 13 11.05 -17.06 -4.47
N ASN A 14 11.57 -17.30 -3.27
CA ASN A 14 11.70 -16.32 -2.20
C ASN A 14 13.14 -16.28 -1.70
N ALA A 15 13.68 -15.07 -1.51
CA ALA A 15 14.97 -14.86 -0.86
C ALA A 15 14.82 -13.95 0.36
N HIS A 16 15.62 -14.24 1.37
CA HIS A 16 15.63 -13.53 2.65
C HIS A 16 16.98 -12.86 2.85
N CYS A 17 16.97 -11.74 3.58
CA CYS A 17 18.16 -11.07 4.06
C CYS A 17 18.19 -11.11 5.59
N GLU A 18 19.40 -11.04 6.13
CA GLU A 18 19.67 -11.12 7.56
C GLU A 18 20.79 -10.14 7.93
N VAL A 19 20.60 -9.42 9.05
CA VAL A 19 21.58 -8.50 9.64
C VAL A 19 21.75 -8.86 11.10
N LYS A 20 23.00 -8.88 11.57
CA LYS A 20 23.40 -9.08 12.97
C LYS A 20 24.50 -8.08 13.29
N GLU A 21 24.30 -7.32 14.36
CA GLU A 21 25.23 -6.29 14.82
C GLU A 21 25.42 -6.42 16.34
N ASP A 22 26.68 -6.41 16.77
CA ASP A 22 27.04 -6.56 18.18
C ASP A 22 27.84 -5.34 18.64
N ASN A 23 27.29 -4.57 19.57
CA ASN A 23 27.97 -3.45 20.23
C ASN A 23 28.51 -3.91 21.58
N LEU A 24 29.76 -4.38 21.59
CA LEU A 24 30.41 -4.90 22.81
C LEU A 24 30.63 -3.83 23.89
N LYS A 25 30.72 -2.56 23.50
CA LYS A 25 30.96 -1.44 24.43
C LYS A 25 29.73 -1.19 25.30
N ASP A 26 28.57 -1.09 24.65
CA ASP A 26 27.30 -0.78 25.32
C ASP A 26 26.50 -2.07 25.65
N LYS A 27 27.04 -3.24 25.30
CA LYS A 27 26.40 -4.57 25.44
C LYS A 27 25.05 -4.66 24.72
N GLU A 28 24.96 -4.02 23.57
CA GLU A 28 23.76 -4.03 22.73
C GLU A 28 23.92 -5.04 21.60
N LEU A 29 22.83 -5.72 21.26
CA LEU A 29 22.76 -6.70 20.18
C LEU A 29 21.58 -6.30 19.30
N TYR A 30 21.80 -6.26 17.99
CA TYR A 30 20.75 -6.02 17.01
C TYR A 30 20.72 -7.17 16.00
N HIS A 31 19.51 -7.65 15.74
CA HIS A 31 19.27 -8.70 14.77
C HIS A 31 17.98 -8.41 13.99
N SER A 32 18.04 -8.55 12.67
CA SER A 32 16.89 -8.37 11.80
C SER A 32 16.95 -9.34 10.63
N SER A 33 15.80 -9.91 10.27
CA SER A 33 15.64 -10.74 9.07
C SER A 33 14.32 -10.39 8.38
N TRP A 34 14.35 -10.33 7.04
CA TRP A 34 13.18 -10.01 6.23
C TRP A 34 13.20 -10.76 4.90
N GLN A 35 12.01 -10.91 4.30
CA GLN A 35 11.86 -11.40 2.94
C GLN A 35 12.18 -10.25 1.97
N ASP A 36 13.36 -10.30 1.38
CA ASP A 36 13.85 -9.25 0.49
C ASP A 36 13.25 -9.39 -0.90
N LEU A 37 13.37 -10.56 -1.52
CA LEU A 37 13.00 -10.78 -2.91
C LEU A 37 11.94 -11.87 -3.06
N VAL A 38 10.92 -11.57 -3.86
CA VAL A 38 9.93 -12.53 -4.34
C VAL A 38 9.96 -12.55 -5.85
N MET A 39 10.11 -13.73 -6.43
CA MET A 39 10.11 -13.95 -7.87
C MET A 39 9.00 -14.93 -8.24
N GLU A 40 8.11 -14.51 -9.13
CA GLU A 40 7.00 -15.32 -9.64
C GLU A 40 7.16 -15.53 -11.14
N THR A 41 7.33 -16.77 -11.57
CA THR A 41 7.33 -17.14 -12.99
C THR A 41 5.94 -17.60 -13.39
N ARG A 42 5.30 -16.84 -14.29
CA ARG A 42 3.95 -17.12 -14.78
C ARG A 42 3.99 -17.94 -16.06
N PRO A 43 3.14 -18.97 -16.20
CA PRO A 43 3.08 -19.82 -17.38
C PRO A 43 2.59 -19.04 -18.62
N TRP A 44 3.06 -19.47 -19.79
CA TRP A 44 2.79 -18.85 -21.09
C TRP A 44 1.32 -18.86 -21.53
N GLU A 45 0.47 -19.67 -20.89
CA GLU A 45 -0.95 -19.79 -21.21
C GLU A 45 -1.69 -18.44 -21.11
N LYS A 46 -1.17 -17.49 -20.33
CA LYS A 46 -1.72 -16.13 -20.20
C LYS A 46 -0.95 -15.06 -20.99
N THR A 47 0.14 -15.45 -21.67
CA THR A 47 1.11 -14.58 -22.35
C THR A 47 1.51 -15.18 -23.71
N THR A 48 0.52 -15.66 -24.47
CA THR A 48 0.73 -16.15 -25.84
C THR A 48 0.20 -15.12 -26.84
N LEU A 49 1.04 -14.75 -27.81
CA LEU A 49 0.65 -14.00 -29.00
C LEU A 49 0.31 -15.00 -30.10
N SER A 50 -0.88 -14.90 -30.67
CA SER A 50 -1.29 -15.71 -31.82
C SER A 50 -1.85 -14.81 -32.91
N GLU A 51 -1.29 -14.94 -34.10
CA GLU A 51 -1.70 -14.20 -35.29
C GLU A 51 -2.08 -15.20 -36.38
N ASN A 52 -3.19 -14.94 -37.06
CA ASN A 52 -3.68 -15.79 -38.13
C ASN A 52 -4.03 -14.92 -39.35
N ASN A 53 -3.35 -15.16 -40.46
CA ASN A 53 -3.61 -14.54 -41.74
C ASN A 53 -4.25 -15.57 -42.68
N THR A 54 -5.58 -15.61 -42.70
CA THR A 54 -6.35 -16.55 -43.52
C THR A 54 -6.21 -16.30 -45.02
N GLN A 55 -5.98 -15.06 -45.45
CA GLN A 55 -5.80 -14.72 -46.86
C GLN A 55 -4.49 -15.30 -47.43
N LYS A 56 -3.41 -15.23 -46.66
CA LYS A 56 -2.11 -15.81 -47.02
C LYS A 56 -1.92 -17.26 -46.56
N LYS A 57 -2.87 -17.79 -45.78
CA LYS A 57 -2.78 -19.10 -45.10
C LYS A 57 -1.55 -19.21 -44.19
N GLU A 58 -1.23 -18.12 -43.50
CA GLU A 58 -0.10 -18.04 -42.57
C GLU A 58 -0.60 -17.98 -41.14
N THR A 59 0.09 -18.68 -40.24
CA THR A 59 -0.20 -18.68 -38.80
C THR A 59 1.08 -18.47 -38.02
N TYR A 60 1.04 -17.61 -37.02
CA TYR A 60 2.15 -17.33 -36.12
C TYR A 60 1.69 -17.50 -34.67
N GLU A 61 2.47 -18.22 -33.88
CA GLU A 61 2.24 -18.39 -32.45
C GLU A 61 3.55 -18.18 -31.69
N LYS A 62 3.51 -17.33 -30.67
CA LYS A 62 4.65 -17.02 -29.80
C LYS A 62 4.24 -17.08 -28.35
N LYS A 63 4.89 -17.96 -27.59
CA LYS A 63 4.64 -18.21 -26.17
C LYS A 63 5.68 -17.50 -25.32
N HIS A 64 5.26 -16.64 -24.39
CA HIS A 64 6.15 -15.93 -23.50
C HIS A 64 6.05 -16.43 -22.07
N LEU A 65 7.19 -16.80 -21.48
CA LEU A 65 7.32 -17.04 -20.05
C LEU A 65 7.77 -15.75 -19.39
N ASP A 66 6.91 -15.17 -18.55
CA ASP A 66 7.20 -13.91 -17.86
C ASP A 66 7.52 -14.18 -16.40
N THR A 67 8.67 -13.68 -15.95
CA THR A 67 9.07 -13.71 -14.54
C THR A 67 8.97 -12.32 -13.94
N PHE A 68 8.19 -12.18 -12.88
CA PHE A 68 8.01 -10.93 -12.15
C PHE A 68 8.82 -10.96 -10.87
N LEU A 69 9.38 -9.80 -10.49
CA LEU A 69 10.13 -9.61 -9.26
C LEU A 69 9.49 -8.53 -8.40
N VAL A 70 9.52 -8.76 -7.10
CA VAL A 70 9.19 -7.79 -6.07
C VAL A 70 10.29 -7.83 -5.03
N GLN A 71 11.03 -6.72 -4.89
CA GLN A 71 12.04 -6.52 -3.87
C GLN A 71 11.56 -5.53 -2.81
N ARG A 72 11.82 -5.78 -1.53
CA ARG A 72 11.40 -4.97 -0.38
C ARG A 72 12.53 -4.84 0.63
N SER A 73 12.68 -3.65 1.20
CA SER A 73 13.74 -3.39 2.18
C SER A 73 13.21 -2.65 3.44
N PRO A 74 13.90 -2.76 4.58
CA PRO A 74 13.53 -2.07 5.82
C PRO A 74 13.54 -0.54 5.73
N ASP A 75 14.26 0.05 4.76
CA ASP A 75 14.30 1.49 4.48
C ASP A 75 13.05 2.02 3.75
N GLN A 76 11.97 1.23 3.73
CA GLN A 76 10.70 1.55 3.11
C GLN A 76 10.79 1.73 1.59
N LYS A 77 11.75 1.08 0.93
CA LYS A 77 11.78 1.00 -0.53
C LYS A 77 11.22 -0.31 -1.03
N MET A 78 10.54 -0.24 -2.17
CA MET A 78 10.02 -1.40 -2.87
C MET A 78 10.35 -1.27 -4.35
N LYS A 79 10.92 -2.31 -4.96
CA LYS A 79 11.20 -2.37 -6.40
C LYS A 79 10.35 -3.46 -7.03
N ILE A 80 9.68 -3.16 -8.14
CA ILE A 80 8.83 -4.12 -8.84
C ILE A 80 9.14 -4.08 -10.34
N GLY A 81 9.19 -5.23 -11.00
CA GLY A 81 9.38 -5.29 -12.45
C GLY A 81 9.38 -6.71 -13.00
N ARG A 82 9.69 -6.83 -14.30
CA ARG A 82 9.95 -8.11 -14.96
C ARG A 82 11.44 -8.43 -14.97
N LEU A 83 11.78 -9.71 -14.99
CA LEU A 83 13.16 -10.17 -15.05
C LEU A 83 13.80 -9.75 -16.37
N GLY A 84 14.94 -9.07 -16.29
CA GLY A 84 15.65 -8.54 -17.47
C GLY A 84 15.20 -7.15 -17.93
N GLU A 85 14.12 -6.61 -17.34
CA GLU A 85 13.67 -5.23 -17.60
C GLU A 85 14.07 -4.27 -16.47
N ARG A 86 13.96 -2.96 -16.72
CA ARG A 86 14.15 -1.94 -15.69
C ARG A 86 13.03 -2.05 -14.64
N MET A 87 13.39 -2.18 -13.37
CA MET A 87 12.44 -2.19 -12.26
C MET A 87 11.98 -0.77 -11.90
N THR A 88 10.74 -0.64 -11.45
CA THR A 88 10.20 0.60 -10.89
C THR A 88 10.37 0.61 -9.37
N GLU A 89 10.95 1.68 -8.84
CA GLU A 89 11.14 1.87 -7.39
C GLU A 89 10.02 2.75 -6.80
N TYR A 90 9.57 2.39 -5.61
CA TYR A 90 8.54 3.07 -4.84
C TYR A 90 9.04 3.34 -3.43
N GLN A 91 8.87 4.57 -2.97
CA GLN A 91 9.04 4.94 -1.57
C GLN A 91 7.73 4.69 -0.83
N LEU A 92 7.81 3.93 0.27
CA LEU A 92 6.70 3.63 1.16
C LEU A 92 6.69 4.60 2.37
N PRO A 93 5.52 4.80 3.02
CA PRO A 93 4.20 4.42 2.52
C PRO A 93 3.90 5.17 1.23
N TYR A 94 3.27 4.48 0.27
CA TYR A 94 3.03 5.07 -1.04
C TYR A 94 2.01 6.21 -0.92
N ARG A 95 2.51 7.45 -0.96
CA ARG A 95 1.70 8.68 -0.82
C ARG A 95 1.12 9.08 -2.16
N ASN A 96 0.26 8.23 -2.72
CA ASN A 96 -0.65 8.71 -3.74
C ASN A 96 -1.72 9.53 -3.04
N VAL A 97 -1.55 10.86 -3.14
CA VAL A 97 -2.62 11.82 -2.93
C VAL A 97 -3.68 11.49 -3.97
N LEU A 98 -4.67 10.67 -3.63
CA LEU A 98 -5.92 10.68 -4.39
C LEU A 98 -6.42 12.13 -4.26
N PRO A 99 -6.57 12.90 -5.35
CA PRO A 99 -7.14 14.25 -5.27
C PRO A 99 -8.66 14.21 -4.97
N VAL A 100 -9.20 13.06 -4.60
CA VAL A 100 -10.63 12.88 -4.37
C VAL A 100 -10.82 12.57 -2.89
N PRO A 101 -11.48 13.46 -2.12
CA PRO A 101 -11.94 13.11 -0.80
C PRO A 101 -12.86 11.89 -0.95
N ILE A 102 -12.44 10.75 -0.41
CA ILE A 102 -13.22 9.51 -0.36
C ILE A 102 -14.59 9.76 0.32
N PHE A 103 -14.70 10.85 1.07
CA PHE A 103 -15.93 11.37 1.63
C PHE A 103 -16.04 12.87 1.38
N MET A 104 -16.74 13.27 0.33
CA MET A 104 -17.47 14.54 0.34
C MET A 104 -18.89 14.22 0.80
N PRO A 105 -19.30 14.60 2.02
CA PRO A 105 -20.72 14.60 2.34
C PRO A 105 -21.41 15.47 1.30
N ASN A 106 -22.21 14.86 0.42
CA ASN A 106 -23.13 15.61 -0.42
C ASN A 106 -23.84 16.60 0.49
N LYS A 107 -23.90 17.87 0.09
CA LYS A 107 -24.55 18.93 0.87
C LYS A 107 -26.00 18.51 1.16
N VAL A 108 -26.24 17.87 2.31
CA VAL A 108 -27.59 17.60 2.83
C VAL A 108 -28.23 18.90 3.35
N LEU A 109 -27.47 19.99 3.40
CA LEU A 109 -27.93 21.32 3.77
C LEU A 109 -28.31 22.14 2.53
N SER A 110 -29.32 21.71 1.77
CA SER A 110 -30.18 22.62 1.00
C SER A 110 -31.41 21.95 0.33
N VAL A 111 -31.73 20.68 0.57
CA VAL A 111 -33.05 20.14 0.22
C VAL A 111 -34.02 20.43 1.37
N ALA A 112 -34.22 21.71 1.64
CA ALA A 112 -35.25 22.23 2.52
C ALA A 112 -36.20 23.09 1.69
N LYS A 113 -36.80 22.47 0.67
CA LYS A 113 -38.13 22.80 0.13
C LYS A 113 -38.40 21.86 -1.03
N ASP A 114 -39.56 21.22 -0.97
CA ASP A 114 -40.26 20.64 -2.11
C ASP A 114 -39.73 19.29 -2.64
N SER A 115 -40.03 18.20 -1.92
CA SER A 115 -41.14 17.31 -2.31
C SER A 115 -41.06 15.91 -1.66
N ALA A 116 -42.22 15.47 -1.18
CA ALA A 116 -42.68 14.09 -0.98
C ALA A 116 -41.76 13.10 -0.22
N ARG A 117 -41.51 13.34 1.07
CA ARG A 117 -41.15 12.23 1.98
C ARG A 117 -42.42 11.51 2.39
N ALA A 118 -42.50 10.21 2.11
CA ALA A 118 -43.57 9.36 2.63
C ALA A 118 -43.65 9.51 4.17
N PRO A 119 -44.85 9.60 4.76
CA PRO A 119 -44.99 9.80 6.19
C PRO A 119 -44.25 8.69 6.95
N THR A 120 -43.45 9.08 7.94
CA THR A 120 -42.72 8.14 8.80
C THR A 120 -43.69 7.09 9.34
N PRO A 121 -43.41 5.79 9.15
CA PRO A 121 -44.23 4.70 9.69
C PRO A 121 -44.54 4.92 11.17
N ALA A 122 -45.77 4.62 11.58
CA ALA A 122 -46.26 4.91 12.94
C ALA A 122 -45.39 4.27 14.03
N GLU A 123 -44.85 3.09 13.77
CA GLU A 123 -43.93 2.37 14.66
C GLU A 123 -42.64 3.16 14.90
N LEU A 124 -42.07 3.76 13.86
CA LEU A 124 -40.87 4.60 13.98
C LEU A 124 -41.16 5.93 14.67
N LYS A 125 -42.37 6.49 14.50
CA LYS A 125 -42.80 7.67 15.26
C LYS A 125 -42.89 7.37 16.76
N ALA A 126 -43.46 6.23 17.13
CA ALA A 126 -43.57 5.81 18.52
C ALA A 126 -42.19 5.59 19.17
N ILE A 127 -41.25 5.00 18.44
CA ILE A 127 -39.86 4.82 18.91
C ILE A 127 -39.19 6.18 19.12
N MET A 128 -39.32 7.11 18.17
CA MET A 128 -38.76 8.46 18.30
C MET A 128 -39.38 9.26 19.45
N GLU A 129 -40.68 9.12 19.69
CA GLU A 129 -41.36 9.76 20.82
C GLU A 129 -40.93 9.16 22.16
N PHE A 130 -40.73 7.84 22.22
CA PHE A 130 -40.20 7.14 23.39
C PHE A 130 -38.76 7.56 23.71
N GLU A 131 -37.87 7.63 22.72
CA GLU A 131 -36.50 8.12 22.90
C GLU A 131 -36.45 9.60 23.32
N LYS A 132 -37.36 10.41 22.76
CA LYS A 132 -37.47 11.83 23.14
C LYS A 132 -38.00 11.99 24.57
N ALA A 133 -38.91 11.11 25.01
CA ALA A 133 -39.35 11.05 26.39
C ALA A 133 -38.20 10.64 27.35
N LEU A 134 -37.38 9.66 26.95
CA LEU A 134 -36.18 9.24 27.68
C LEU A 134 -35.11 10.34 27.72
N SER A 135 -35.01 11.17 26.67
CA SER A 135 -34.08 12.29 26.62
C SER A 135 -34.41 13.41 27.63
N SER A 136 -35.60 13.40 28.24
CA SER A 136 -36.01 14.40 29.24
C SER A 136 -35.82 13.96 30.70
N GLY A 137 -35.27 12.77 30.97
CA GLY A 137 -35.17 12.21 32.32
C GLY A 137 -33.74 11.84 32.72
N VAL A 138 -33.10 12.75 33.46
CA VAL A 138 -31.99 12.56 34.42
C VAL A 138 -31.52 11.11 34.62
N SER A 139 -30.36 10.76 34.05
CA SER A 139 -29.62 9.55 34.43
C SER A 139 -28.90 9.80 35.76
N VAL A 140 -29.17 8.99 36.78
CA VAL A 140 -28.45 9.04 38.06
C VAL A 140 -26.97 8.72 37.79
N GLY A 141 -26.12 9.75 37.81
CA GLY A 141 -24.67 9.63 37.58
C GLY A 141 -24.06 10.55 36.51
N ARG A 142 -24.83 11.46 35.89
CA ARG A 142 -24.29 12.40 34.90
C ARG A 142 -23.51 13.53 35.59
N ARG A 143 -22.18 13.46 35.56
CA ARG A 143 -21.31 14.60 35.91
C ARG A 143 -21.26 15.59 34.73
N GLU A 144 -21.07 16.86 35.05
CA GLU A 144 -20.91 17.91 34.04
C GLU A 144 -19.63 17.64 33.22
N ILE A 145 -19.64 17.91 31.90
CA ILE A 145 -18.49 17.63 31.01
C ILE A 145 -17.20 18.31 31.51
N SER A 146 -17.34 19.47 32.14
CA SER A 146 -16.30 20.22 32.85
C SER A 146 -15.60 19.40 33.95
N GLU A 147 -16.35 18.58 34.71
CA GLU A 147 -15.80 17.70 35.76
C GLU A 147 -15.06 16.51 35.16
N ILE A 148 -15.57 15.95 34.04
CA ILE A 148 -14.94 14.80 33.36
C ILE A 148 -13.56 15.19 32.82
N THR A 149 -13.41 16.41 32.30
CA THR A 149 -12.13 16.89 31.74
C THR A 149 -11.05 17.19 32.77
N LYS A 150 -11.36 17.24 34.08
CA LYS A 150 -10.35 17.46 35.13
C LYS A 150 -9.47 16.24 35.38
N GLU A 151 -9.96 15.04 35.09
CA GLU A 151 -9.21 13.78 35.30
C GLU A 151 -8.38 13.37 34.07
N MET A 152 -8.43 14.13 32.97
CA MET A 152 -7.60 13.83 31.80
C MET A 152 -6.14 14.24 32.06
N PRO A 153 -5.16 13.34 31.85
CA PRO A 153 -3.76 13.72 31.87
C PRO A 153 -3.52 14.80 30.80
N LYS A 154 -2.75 15.84 31.15
CA LYS A 154 -2.46 16.96 30.25
C LYS A 154 -1.92 16.42 28.92
N LEU A 155 -2.64 16.68 27.83
CA LEU A 155 -2.23 16.33 26.49
C LEU A 155 -0.91 17.05 26.17
N ILE A 156 0.20 16.31 26.18
CA ILE A 156 1.49 16.81 25.69
C ILE A 156 1.33 16.95 24.18
N GLN A 157 1.36 18.18 23.68
CA GLN A 157 1.36 18.39 22.25
C GLN A 157 2.65 17.82 21.65
N PRO A 158 2.58 17.15 20.48
CA PRO A 158 3.78 16.64 19.84
C PRO A 158 4.75 17.78 19.59
N ILE A 159 5.98 17.63 20.07
CA ILE A 159 7.08 18.55 19.79
C ILE A 159 7.26 18.55 18.27
N ARG A 160 7.02 19.70 17.63
CA ARG A 160 7.40 19.88 16.22
C ARG A 160 8.92 19.77 16.14
N MET A 161 9.42 18.65 15.62
CA MET A 161 10.82 18.53 15.25
C MET A 161 11.02 19.29 13.94
N ASP A 162 11.66 20.45 14.01
CA ASP A 162 12.15 21.13 12.82
C ASP A 162 13.35 20.34 12.28
N PHE A 163 13.13 19.61 11.19
CA PHE A 163 14.17 18.85 10.50
C PHE A 163 15.11 19.84 9.79
N ARG A 164 16.09 20.39 10.51
CA ARG A 164 17.11 21.27 9.95
C ARG A 164 18.12 20.42 9.16
N ALA A 165 17.88 20.26 7.87
CA ALA A 165 18.88 19.73 6.94
C ALA A 165 20.11 20.65 6.95
N SER A 166 21.13 20.26 7.71
CA SER A 166 22.40 20.99 7.78
C SER A 166 23.50 20.12 7.17
N ASN A 167 23.94 20.54 5.98
CA ASN A 167 25.25 20.28 5.38
C ASN A 167 25.57 18.81 5.00
N LEU A 168 25.08 18.37 3.84
CA LEU A 168 25.77 17.34 3.06
C LEU A 168 26.49 18.02 1.90
N MET A 169 27.81 18.17 2.04
CA MET A 169 28.71 18.35 0.89
C MET A 169 28.54 17.14 -0.04
N PRO A 170 28.47 17.31 -1.37
CA PRO A 170 28.42 16.18 -2.28
C PRO A 170 29.80 15.49 -2.33
N PRO A 171 29.87 14.15 -2.40
CA PRO A 171 31.13 13.47 -2.59
C PRO A 171 31.72 13.80 -3.97
N ARG A 172 33.04 14.00 -3.98
CA ARG A 172 33.86 14.31 -5.15
C ARG A 172 33.87 13.11 -6.11
N ASN A 173 33.58 13.35 -7.39
CA ASN A 173 33.63 12.34 -8.45
C ASN A 173 34.98 11.61 -8.47
N VAL A 174 34.95 10.28 -8.35
CA VAL A 174 36.07 9.40 -8.73
C VAL A 174 35.56 8.52 -9.86
N LEU A 175 36.03 8.80 -11.08
CA LEU A 175 35.85 7.94 -12.25
C LEU A 175 36.62 6.63 -12.03
N PRO A 176 36.01 5.44 -12.25
CA PRO A 176 36.77 4.22 -12.36
C PRO A 176 37.47 4.17 -13.72
N GLN A 177 38.80 4.09 -13.71
CA GLN A 177 39.59 3.71 -14.88
C GLN A 177 39.30 2.23 -15.21
N PHE A 178 38.81 1.97 -16.42
CA PHE A 178 38.82 0.62 -16.99
C PHE A 178 40.15 0.45 -17.74
N GLU A 179 41.08 -0.32 -17.18
CA GLU A 179 42.19 -0.88 -17.96
C GLU A 179 41.69 -2.13 -18.70
N ALA A 180 41.75 -2.07 -20.03
CA ALA A 180 41.58 -3.23 -20.89
C ALA A 180 42.95 -3.91 -21.07
N ILE A 181 43.10 -5.12 -20.52
CA ILE A 181 44.25 -5.99 -20.81
C ILE A 181 43.90 -6.81 -22.05
N LEU A 182 44.43 -6.40 -23.20
CA LEU A 182 44.54 -7.26 -24.39
C LEU A 182 45.69 -8.23 -24.16
N ARG A 183 45.41 -9.53 -24.14
CA ARG A 183 46.43 -10.56 -24.30
C ARG A 183 46.50 -10.95 -25.78
N SER A 184 47.71 -10.89 -26.33
CA SER A 184 48.08 -11.40 -27.66
C SER A 184 48.00 -12.92 -27.72
#